data_AF-A0A359FT96-F1
#
_entry.id   AF-A0A359FT96-F1
#
_cell.length_a   1.000
_cell.length_b   1.000
_cell.length_c   1.000
_cell.angle_alpha   90.00
_cell.angle_beta   90.00
_cell.angle_gamma   90.00
#
_symmetry.space_group_name_H-M   'P 1'
#
loop_
_entity.id
_entity.type
_entity.pdbx_description
1 polymer ?
#
loop_
_entity_poly.entity_id
_entity_poly.type
_entity_poly.pdbx_seq_one_letter_code
_entity_poly.pdbx_strand_id
1 'polypeptide(L)'
;MPTLNELTVDQFRALMGEFFATPEKRQKMTHDEITELAHRLNQKINVPIITETGEEKILIKIILTIDTFLYDHLPNEFYDLVRSVDKGIDDGEAERLIIRLSKLANEKIDLPYLPEAAEYIAIRFVIAAIINAARKNLKFTEAAEKVEALAIPDTAEADLRKLVA
;
A
#
# COMPACT_ATOMS: atom_id res chain seq x y z
N MET A 1 -5.66 -23.65 -23.85
CA MET A 1 -4.34 -23.21 -24.34
C MET A 1 -4.28 -21.71 -24.17
N PRO A 2 -3.29 -21.21 -23.42
CA PRO A 2 -2.14 -20.57 -24.08
C PRO A 2 -0.80 -21.04 -23.51
N THR A 3 0.21 -20.99 -24.38
CA THR A 3 1.63 -21.26 -24.16
C THR A 3 2.26 -20.26 -23.21
N LEU A 4 3.30 -20.67 -22.47
CA LEU A 4 4.23 -19.72 -21.85
C LEU A 4 4.66 -18.74 -22.94
N ASN A 5 4.29 -17.46 -22.80
CA ASN A 5 4.92 -16.41 -23.60
C ASN A 5 6.41 -16.47 -23.24
N GLU A 6 7.23 -16.95 -24.18
CA GLU A 6 8.67 -16.95 -24.01
C GLU A 6 9.12 -15.49 -23.92
N LEU A 7 9.51 -15.07 -22.71
CA LEU A 7 10.12 -13.75 -22.51
C LEU A 7 11.37 -13.66 -23.36
N THR A 8 11.54 -12.55 -24.08
CA THR A 8 12.83 -12.26 -24.72
C THR A 8 13.93 -12.16 -23.65
N VAL A 9 15.19 -12.35 -24.05
CA VAL A 9 16.34 -12.24 -23.14
C VAL A 9 16.36 -10.89 -22.42
N ASP A 10 15.99 -9.82 -23.12
CA ASP A 10 15.96 -8.48 -22.54
C ASP A 10 14.82 -8.30 -21.54
N GLN A 11 13.63 -8.84 -21.83
CA GLN A 11 12.52 -8.86 -20.87
C GLN A 11 12.85 -9.69 -19.63
N PHE A 12 13.51 -10.84 -19.79
CA PHE A 12 13.95 -11.66 -18.67
C PHE A 12 15.01 -10.95 -17.82
N ARG A 13 15.97 -10.25 -18.45
CA ARG A 13 16.97 -9.44 -17.74
C ARG A 13 16.34 -8.27 -16.99
N ALA A 14 15.33 -7.62 -17.57
CA ALA A 14 14.60 -6.55 -16.90
C ALA A 14 13.89 -7.08 -15.64
N LEU A 15 13.16 -8.20 -15.78
CA LEU A 15 12.50 -8.89 -14.65
C LEU A 15 13.49 -9.23 -13.54
N MET A 16 14.64 -9.81 -13.90
CA MET A 16 15.70 -10.13 -12.94
C MET A 16 16.26 -8.88 -12.25
N GLY A 17 16.46 -7.80 -13.01
CA GLY A 17 16.93 -6.52 -12.47
C GLY A 17 15.95 -5.91 -11.46
N GLU A 18 14.65 -6.09 -11.68
CA GLU A 18 13.63 -5.67 -10.73
C GLU A 18 13.59 -6.61 -9.52
N PHE A 19 13.51 -7.93 -9.72
CA PHE A 19 13.44 -8.89 -8.61
C PHE A 19 14.64 -8.75 -7.65
N PHE A 20 15.83 -8.47 -8.17
CA PHE A 20 17.05 -8.25 -7.40
C PHE A 20 17.38 -6.77 -7.15
N ALA A 21 16.39 -5.87 -7.25
CA ALA A 21 16.59 -4.45 -7.01
C ALA A 21 17.15 -4.17 -5.61
N THR A 22 18.05 -3.19 -5.51
CA THR A 22 18.55 -2.70 -4.20
C THR A 22 17.43 -1.97 -3.46
N PRO A 23 17.45 -1.91 -2.12
CA PRO A 23 16.37 -1.31 -1.32
C PRO A 23 15.91 0.06 -1.83
N GLU A 24 16.84 0.93 -2.25
CA GLU A 24 16.54 2.28 -2.73
C GLU A 24 15.77 2.29 -4.06
N LYS A 25 15.91 1.23 -4.87
CA LYS A 25 15.21 1.07 -6.15
C LYS A 25 13.87 0.35 -6.01
N ARG A 26 13.57 -0.19 -4.83
CA ARG A 26 12.29 -0.86 -4.53
C ARG A 26 11.19 0.14 -4.26
N GLN A 27 11.54 1.30 -3.73
CA GLN A 27 10.61 2.38 -3.44
C GLN A 27 9.85 2.80 -4.70
N LYS A 28 8.52 2.66 -4.67
CA LYS A 28 7.66 3.01 -5.81
C LYS A 28 6.94 4.34 -5.64
N MET A 29 6.85 4.81 -4.41
CA MET A 29 6.23 6.09 -4.07
C MET A 29 7.23 7.24 -4.20
N THR A 30 6.75 8.37 -4.72
CA THR A 30 7.49 9.63 -4.77
C THR A 30 7.52 10.31 -3.39
N HIS A 31 8.41 11.28 -3.21
CA HIS A 31 8.52 12.04 -1.97
C HIS A 31 7.20 12.76 -1.60
N ASP A 32 6.53 13.34 -2.59
CA ASP A 32 5.27 14.07 -2.37
C ASP A 32 4.14 13.12 -1.95
N GLU A 33 4.06 11.94 -2.56
CA GLU A 33 3.06 10.92 -2.19
C GLU A 33 3.27 10.41 -0.77
N ILE A 34 4.52 10.21 -0.35
CA ILE A 34 4.85 9.76 1.00
C ILE A 34 4.52 10.83 2.03
N THR A 35 4.87 12.09 1.74
CA THR A 35 4.61 13.23 2.63
C THR A 35 3.10 13.44 2.79
N GLU A 36 2.36 13.42 1.69
CA GLU A 36 0.89 13.52 1.72
C GLU A 36 0.26 12.37 2.51
N LEU A 37 0.71 11.14 2.29
CA LEU A 37 0.19 9.99 3.03
C LEU A 37 0.50 10.09 4.52
N ALA A 38 1.68 10.60 4.88
CA ALA A 38 2.08 10.78 6.28
C ALA A 38 1.16 11.80 6.98
N HIS A 39 0.86 12.93 6.33
CA HIS A 39 -0.07 13.91 6.88
C HIS A 39 -1.47 13.33 7.14
N ARG A 40 -1.96 12.48 6.25
CA ARG A 40 -3.28 11.86 6.41
C ARG A 40 -3.28 10.73 7.43
N LEU A 41 -2.19 9.96 7.48
CA LEU A 41 -2.02 8.94 8.51
C LEU A 41 -1.97 9.57 9.91
N ASN A 42 -1.38 10.76 10.04
CA ASN A 42 -1.35 11.55 11.28
C ASN A 42 -2.74 11.93 11.79
N GLN A 43 -3.74 12.01 10.91
CA GLN A 43 -5.13 12.28 11.31
C GLN A 43 -5.86 11.02 11.80
N LYS A 44 -5.29 9.83 11.57
CA LYS A 44 -5.94 8.54 11.88
C LYS A 44 -5.30 7.79 13.02
N ILE A 45 -4.00 7.94 13.21
CA ILE A 45 -3.27 7.31 14.31
C ILE A 45 -2.43 8.35 15.03
N ASN A 46 -2.22 8.13 16.32
CA ASN A 46 -1.32 8.92 17.16
C ASN A 46 -0.19 8.01 17.62
N VAL A 47 1.06 8.45 17.49
CA VAL A 47 2.23 7.73 17.99
C VAL A 47 2.46 8.09 19.46
N PRO A 48 2.28 7.16 20.42
CA PRO A 48 2.52 7.45 21.82
C PRO A 48 3.95 7.97 22.05
N ILE A 49 4.12 8.83 23.06
CA ILE A 49 5.42 9.22 23.66
C ILE A 49 6.23 10.26 22.83
N ILE A 50 5.77 10.65 21.64
CA ILE A 50 6.53 11.55 20.75
C ILE A 50 5.77 12.86 20.52
N THR A 51 6.51 13.96 20.42
CA THR A 51 5.96 15.27 20.05
C THR A 51 5.59 15.32 18.58
N GLU A 52 4.59 16.11 18.18
CA GLU A 52 4.09 16.21 16.78
C GLU A 52 5.19 16.31 15.70
N THR A 53 6.30 17.02 15.96
CA THR A 53 7.42 17.13 14.99
C THR A 53 8.26 15.87 14.82
N GLY A 54 8.26 14.95 15.80
CA GLY A 54 8.91 13.64 15.71
C GLY A 54 7.99 12.58 15.10
N GLU A 55 6.69 12.77 15.23
CA GLU A 55 5.64 11.87 14.75
C GLU A 55 5.67 11.74 13.23
N GLU A 56 5.77 12.85 12.50
CA GLU A 56 5.84 12.86 11.03
C GLU A 56 6.95 11.94 10.49
N LYS A 57 8.14 11.96 11.09
CA LYS A 57 9.26 11.09 10.68
C LYS A 57 8.96 9.62 10.89
N ILE A 58 8.20 9.28 11.93
CA ILE A 58 7.79 7.91 12.20
C ILE A 58 6.73 7.47 11.22
N LEU A 59 5.75 8.32 10.94
CA LEU A 59 4.71 8.04 9.95
C LEU A 59 5.32 7.80 8.57
N ILE A 60 6.28 8.61 8.14
CA ILE A 60 7.04 8.39 6.90
C ILE A 60 7.72 7.01 6.91
N LYS A 61 8.36 6.63 8.03
CA LYS A 61 9.00 5.31 8.15
C LYS A 61 8.00 4.16 8.09
N ILE A 62 6.84 4.30 8.71
CA ILE A 62 5.75 3.30 8.62
C ILE A 62 5.36 3.11 7.15
N ILE A 63 5.15 4.21 6.42
CA ILE A 63 4.77 4.18 5.01
C ILE A 63 5.84 3.49 4.17
N LEU A 64 7.11 3.84 4.36
CA LEU A 64 8.24 3.21 3.65
C LEU A 64 8.36 1.71 3.95
N THR A 65 8.15 1.31 5.21
CA THR A 65 8.13 -0.11 5.60
C THR A 65 7.04 -0.87 4.87
N ILE A 66 5.83 -0.29 4.78
CA ILE A 66 4.69 -0.92 4.11
C ILE A 66 4.89 -0.95 2.58
N ASP A 67 5.36 0.13 1.95
CA ASP A 67 5.67 0.16 0.50
C ASP A 67 6.73 -0.90 0.15
N THR A 68 7.78 -1.00 0.96
CA THR A 68 8.84 -2.02 0.79
C THR A 68 8.28 -3.42 0.99
N PHE A 69 7.45 -3.63 2.01
CA PHE A 69 6.79 -4.91 2.25
C PHE A 69 5.97 -5.35 1.04
N LEU A 70 5.17 -4.44 0.47
CA LEU A 70 4.38 -4.72 -0.71
C LEU A 70 5.27 -5.05 -1.91
N TYR A 71 6.36 -4.32 -2.13
CA TYR A 71 7.31 -4.64 -3.18
C TYR A 71 7.92 -6.04 -3.03
N ASP A 72 8.32 -6.41 -1.82
CA ASP A 72 8.98 -7.69 -1.55
C ASP A 72 8.01 -8.90 -1.63
N HIS A 73 6.70 -8.68 -1.46
CA HIS A 73 5.70 -9.75 -1.34
C HIS A 73 4.65 -9.77 -2.47
N LEU A 74 4.54 -8.71 -3.27
CA LEU A 74 3.74 -8.70 -4.47
C LEU A 74 4.62 -8.95 -5.69
N PRO A 75 4.30 -9.95 -6.54
CA PRO A 75 4.89 -10.03 -7.87
C PRO A 75 4.67 -8.72 -8.62
N ASN A 76 5.68 -8.25 -9.37
CA ASN A 76 5.61 -6.98 -10.10
C ASN A 76 4.41 -6.93 -11.07
N GLU A 77 4.00 -8.10 -11.56
CA GLU A 77 2.82 -8.27 -12.40
C GLU A 77 1.53 -7.81 -11.72
N PHE A 78 1.45 -7.87 -10.39
CA PHE A 78 0.32 -7.30 -9.63
C PHE A 78 0.36 -5.78 -9.59
N TYR A 79 1.53 -5.16 -9.48
CA TYR A 79 1.67 -3.70 -9.59
C TYR A 79 1.23 -3.22 -10.98
N ASP A 80 1.62 -3.94 -12.04
CA ASP A 80 1.21 -3.66 -13.41
C ASP A 80 -0.29 -3.91 -13.62
N LEU A 81 -0.86 -4.94 -12.98
CA LEU A 81 -2.30 -5.21 -13.02
C LEU A 81 -3.10 -4.05 -12.43
N VAL A 82 -2.64 -3.51 -11.28
CA VAL A 82 -3.31 -2.39 -10.62
C VAL A 82 -3.19 -1.11 -11.46
N ARG A 83 -2.12 -0.95 -12.26
CA ARG A 83 -1.90 0.22 -13.15
C ARG A 83 -2.50 0.11 -14.56
N SER A 84 -3.01 -1.05 -14.98
CA SER A 84 -3.50 -1.25 -16.36
C SER A 84 -4.97 -0.85 -16.56
N VAL A 85 -5.21 0.23 -17.29
CA VAL A 85 -6.54 0.85 -17.51
C VAL A 85 -7.49 -0.04 -18.32
N ASP A 86 -6.96 -0.89 -19.21
CA ASP A 86 -7.77 -1.78 -20.07
C ASP A 86 -8.11 -3.14 -19.43
N LYS A 87 -7.50 -3.47 -18.29
CA LYS A 87 -7.70 -4.70 -17.50
C LYS A 87 -7.85 -4.38 -16.00
N GLY A 88 -8.49 -3.24 -15.70
CA GLY A 88 -8.58 -2.73 -14.35
C GLY A 88 -9.18 -3.73 -13.37
N ILE A 89 -8.62 -3.78 -12.17
CA ILE A 89 -9.14 -4.53 -11.05
C ILE A 89 -10.49 -3.91 -10.63
N ASP A 90 -11.56 -4.72 -10.62
CA ASP A 90 -12.88 -4.26 -10.19
C ASP A 90 -12.91 -3.89 -8.70
N ASP A 91 -13.95 -3.18 -8.25
CA ASP A 91 -14.04 -2.71 -6.86
C ASP A 91 -13.96 -3.84 -5.84
N GLY A 92 -14.59 -4.98 -6.13
CA GLY A 92 -14.56 -6.13 -5.25
C GLY A 92 -13.23 -6.85 -5.26
N GLU A 93 -12.52 -6.91 -6.39
CA GLU A 93 -11.18 -7.45 -6.48
C GLU A 93 -10.16 -6.59 -5.71
N ALA A 94 -10.29 -5.26 -5.81
CA ALA A 94 -9.46 -4.32 -5.07
C ALA A 94 -9.68 -4.43 -3.56
N GLU A 95 -10.94 -4.50 -3.13
CA GLU A 95 -11.32 -4.72 -1.74
C GLU A 95 -10.70 -6.01 -1.20
N ARG A 96 -10.86 -7.12 -1.94
CA ARG A 96 -10.27 -8.42 -1.58
C ARG A 96 -8.74 -8.34 -1.48
N LEU A 97 -8.10 -7.61 -2.39
CA LEU A 97 -6.66 -7.43 -2.38
C LEU A 97 -6.19 -6.63 -1.16
N ILE A 98 -6.85 -5.51 -0.87
CA ILE A 98 -6.58 -4.69 0.33
C ILE A 98 -6.70 -5.54 1.59
N ILE A 99 -7.77 -6.31 1.74
CA ILE A 99 -8.01 -7.15 2.93
C ILE A 99 -6.90 -8.19 3.09
N ARG A 100 -6.58 -8.92 2.02
CA ARG A 100 -5.59 -10.01 2.08
C ARG A 100 -4.20 -9.47 2.38
N LEU A 101 -3.81 -8.37 1.74
CA LEU A 101 -2.50 -7.77 1.96
C LEU A 101 -2.41 -7.11 3.33
N SER A 102 -3.47 -6.45 3.81
CA SER A 102 -3.47 -5.88 5.16
C SER A 102 -3.32 -6.95 6.22
N LYS A 103 -4.01 -8.09 6.05
CA LYS A 103 -3.86 -9.22 6.96
C LYS A 103 -2.45 -9.80 6.92
N LEU A 104 -1.91 -10.04 5.72
CA LEU A 104 -0.55 -10.57 5.57
C LEU A 104 0.50 -9.62 6.12
N ALA A 105 0.38 -8.32 5.85
CA ALA A 105 1.28 -7.29 6.35
C ALA A 105 1.21 -7.21 7.88
N ASN A 106 0.02 -7.23 8.49
CA ASN A 106 -0.12 -7.22 9.95
C ASN A 106 0.43 -8.48 10.64
N GLU A 107 0.60 -9.59 9.90
CA GLU A 107 1.26 -10.79 10.43
C GLU A 107 2.80 -10.73 10.30
N LYS A 108 3.35 -9.78 9.54
CA LYS A 108 4.76 -9.73 9.13
C LYS A 108 5.49 -8.46 9.52
N ILE A 109 4.78 -7.35 9.58
CA ILE A 109 5.24 -6.08 10.11
C ILE A 109 4.96 -6.10 11.61
N ASP A 110 5.86 -5.50 12.37
CA ASP A 110 5.71 -5.27 13.80
C ASP A 110 6.22 -3.85 14.06
N LEU A 111 5.32 -2.97 14.52
CA LEU A 111 5.59 -1.58 14.84
C LEU A 111 5.53 -1.41 16.36
N PRO A 112 6.61 -1.72 17.11
CA PRO A 112 6.57 -1.86 18.58
C PRO A 112 6.25 -0.57 19.35
N TYR A 113 6.27 0.57 18.65
CA TYR A 113 5.91 1.89 19.18
C TYR A 113 4.44 2.25 18.93
N LEU A 114 3.67 1.39 18.28
CA LEU A 114 2.22 1.52 18.11
C LEU A 114 1.49 0.38 18.84
N PRO A 115 0.30 0.65 19.39
CA PRO A 115 -0.63 -0.42 19.74
C PRO A 115 -1.07 -1.19 18.49
N GLU A 116 -1.34 -2.50 18.64
CA GLU A 116 -1.79 -3.41 17.55
C GLU A 116 -2.92 -2.82 16.70
N ALA A 117 -3.93 -2.20 17.33
CA ALA A 117 -5.04 -1.59 16.60
C ALA A 117 -4.59 -0.41 15.70
N ALA A 118 -3.64 0.41 16.18
CA ALA A 118 -3.09 1.51 15.39
C ALA A 118 -2.18 1.01 14.28
N GLU A 119 -1.43 -0.07 14.52
CA GLU A 119 -0.66 -0.76 13.48
C GLU A 119 -1.56 -1.27 12.36
N TYR A 120 -2.63 -1.99 12.70
CA TYR A 120 -3.60 -2.48 11.73
C TYR A 120 -4.23 -1.34 10.91
N ILE A 121 -4.60 -0.24 11.56
CA ILE A 121 -5.12 0.96 10.88
C ILE A 121 -4.09 1.53 9.91
N ALA A 122 -2.84 1.68 10.34
CA ALA A 122 -1.77 2.23 9.50
C ALA A 122 -1.49 1.36 8.28
N ILE A 123 -1.32 0.06 8.49
CA ILE A 123 -1.10 -0.94 7.44
C ILE A 123 -2.22 -0.88 6.42
N ARG A 124 -3.47 -0.97 6.89
CA ARG A 124 -4.64 -1.00 6.02
C ARG A 124 -4.83 0.31 5.26
N PHE A 125 -4.60 1.44 5.92
CA PHE A 125 -4.68 2.76 5.31
C PHE A 125 -3.68 2.91 4.16
N VAL A 126 -2.41 2.60 4.41
CA VAL A 126 -1.34 2.74 3.41
C VAL A 126 -1.57 1.79 2.23
N ILE A 127 -1.91 0.52 2.49
CA ILE A 127 -2.21 -0.46 1.43
C ILE A 127 -3.41 -0.01 0.59
N ALA A 128 -4.48 0.48 1.23
CA ALA A 128 -5.64 1.01 0.52
C ALA A 128 -5.28 2.22 -0.34
N ALA A 129 -4.45 3.14 0.17
CA ALA A 129 -4.00 4.30 -0.59
C ALA A 129 -3.20 3.89 -1.83
N ILE A 130 -2.24 2.95 -1.67
CA ILE A 130 -1.42 2.44 -2.78
C ILE A 130 -2.28 1.76 -3.86
N ILE A 131 -3.19 0.86 -3.44
CA ILE A 131 -4.05 0.14 -4.38
C ILE A 131 -5.01 1.10 -5.08
N ASN A 132 -5.62 2.03 -4.37
CA ASN A 132 -6.55 2.99 -4.96
C ASN A 132 -5.86 4.00 -5.90
N ALA A 133 -4.65 4.45 -5.55
CA ALA A 133 -3.85 5.31 -6.41
C ALA A 133 -3.50 4.60 -7.73
N ALA A 134 -3.07 3.34 -7.65
CA ALA A 134 -2.75 2.55 -8.83
C ALA A 134 -3.99 2.28 -9.70
N ARG A 135 -5.16 1.97 -9.10
CA ARG A 135 -6.39 1.63 -9.85
C ARG A 135 -6.92 2.73 -10.75
N LYS A 136 -6.86 3.99 -10.29
CA LYS A 136 -7.64 5.06 -10.94
C LYS A 136 -6.80 5.96 -11.87
N ASN A 137 -5.49 5.68 -12.02
CA ASN A 137 -4.54 6.62 -12.65
C ASN A 137 -4.67 8.03 -12.03
N LEU A 138 -5.12 8.09 -10.77
CA LEU A 138 -5.48 9.32 -10.05
C LEU A 138 -4.28 9.81 -9.27
N LYS A 139 -4.17 11.13 -9.15
CA LYS A 139 -3.24 11.76 -8.22
C LYS A 139 -3.51 11.20 -6.82
N PHE A 140 -2.45 10.79 -6.15
CA PHE A 140 -2.46 10.16 -4.83
C PHE A 140 -3.33 10.91 -3.80
N THR A 141 -3.40 12.24 -3.91
CA THR A 141 -4.26 13.14 -3.14
C THR A 141 -5.75 12.78 -3.22
N GLU A 142 -6.27 12.45 -4.40
CA GLU A 142 -7.70 12.11 -4.58
C GLU A 142 -8.03 10.71 -4.07
N ALA A 143 -7.07 9.79 -4.12
CA ALA A 143 -7.22 8.45 -3.54
C ALA A 143 -7.29 8.52 -2.02
N ALA A 144 -6.49 9.38 -1.40
CA ALA A 144 -6.40 9.49 0.04
C ALA A 144 -7.58 10.26 0.67
N GLU A 145 -8.16 11.26 -0.02
CA GLU A 145 -9.43 11.90 0.39
C GLU A 145 -10.60 10.91 0.42
N LYS A 146 -10.66 10.00 -0.55
CA LYS A 146 -11.69 8.96 -0.57
C LYS A 146 -11.54 8.00 0.60
N VAL A 147 -10.31 7.66 1.02
CA VAL A 147 -10.06 6.80 2.20
C VAL A 147 -10.39 7.51 3.52
N GLU A 148 -10.24 8.83 3.58
CA GLU A 148 -10.61 9.65 4.73
C GLU A 148 -12.11 9.56 5.07
N ALA A 149 -12.95 9.50 4.04
CA ALA A 149 -14.41 9.36 4.15
C ALA A 149 -14.87 7.97 4.62
N LEU A 150 -13.95 7.00 4.69
CA LEU A 150 -14.26 5.61 5.02
C LEU A 150 -13.95 5.41 6.50
N ALA A 151 -14.98 5.09 7.28
CA ALA A 151 -14.82 4.61 8.64
C ALA A 151 -14.06 3.27 8.58
N ILE A 152 -12.73 3.34 8.66
CA ILE A 152 -11.85 2.18 8.67
C ILE A 152 -12.20 1.42 9.95
N PRO A 153 -12.73 0.20 9.85
CA PRO A 153 -13.09 -0.54 11.03
C PRO A 153 -11.84 -1.04 11.76
N ASP A 154 -11.83 -0.87 13.07
CA ASP A 154 -10.75 -1.27 13.99
C ASP A 154 -10.61 -2.79 14.14
N THR A 155 -11.43 -3.58 13.42
CA THR A 155 -11.43 -5.04 13.46
C THR A 155 -11.57 -5.64 12.06
N ALA A 156 -10.97 -6.83 11.86
CA ALA A 156 -10.96 -7.56 10.60
C ALA A 156 -12.36 -7.94 10.07
N GLU A 157 -13.39 -7.92 10.92
CA GLU A 157 -14.75 -8.33 10.60
C GLU A 157 -15.72 -7.19 10.28
N ALA A 158 -15.36 -5.94 10.55
CA ALA A 158 -16.32 -4.85 10.37
C ALA A 158 -16.42 -4.38 8.90
N ASP A 159 -17.65 -4.08 8.52
CA ASP A 159 -18.26 -4.19 7.19
C ASP A 159 -17.45 -3.52 6.06
N LEU A 160 -16.84 -4.38 5.24
CA LEU A 160 -15.87 -4.06 4.18
C LEU A 160 -16.45 -3.19 3.05
N ARG A 161 -17.79 -3.20 2.90
CA ARG A 161 -18.57 -2.41 1.94
C ARG A 161 -18.36 -0.89 2.06
N LYS A 162 -17.82 -0.46 3.20
CA LYS A 162 -17.27 0.87 3.48
C LYS A 162 -16.33 1.40 2.40
N LEU A 163 -15.35 0.59 2.01
CA LEU A 163 -14.01 1.07 1.68
C LEU A 163 -13.71 1.36 0.20
N VAL A 164 -14.72 1.35 -0.68
CA VAL A 164 -14.50 1.45 -2.14
C VAL A 164 -15.41 2.50 -2.84
N ALA A 165 -15.82 3.56 -2.15
CA ALA A 165 -16.59 4.65 -2.77
C ALA A 165 -15.75 5.58 -3.70
#